data_AF-A0A9X1GF25-F1
#
_entry.id   AF-A0A9X1GF25-F1
#
_cell.length_a   1.000
_cell.length_b   1.000
_cell.length_c   1.000
_cell.angle_alpha   90.00
_cell.angle_beta   90.00
_cell.angle_gamma   90.00
#
_symmetry.space_group_name_H-M   'P 1'
#
loop_
_entity.id
_entity.type
_entity.pdbx_description
1 polymer ?
#
loop_
_entity_poly.entity_id
_entity_poly.type
_entity_poly.pdbx_seq_one_letter_code
_entity_poly.pdbx_strand_id
1 'polypeptide(L)' 'HTQQSSDQNRNNEKTSLVINEPFELEAYFRLILGVDEQATKEEIKHAYRQKVMKYHPDKSIEENAKEKYEEIIEAYKYLK' A
#
# COMPACT_ATOMS: atom_id res chain seq x y z
N HIS A 1 -2.41 42.42 -36.05
CA HIS A 1 -2.50 40.99 -36.38
C HIS A 1 -1.75 40.26 -35.27
N THR A 2 -2.43 39.91 -34.17
CA THR A 2 -3.21 38.65 -34.03
C THR A 2 -2.22 37.48 -34.02
N GLN A 3 -1.81 37.04 -32.81
CA GLN A 3 -2.18 35.74 -32.19
C GLN A 3 -1.51 34.56 -32.94
N GLN A 4 -0.81 33.61 -32.32
CA GLN A 4 -1.21 32.76 -31.20
C GLN A 4 -0.01 31.86 -30.81
N SER A 5 0.08 31.55 -29.51
CA SER A 5 0.31 30.22 -28.90
C SER A 5 1.52 29.38 -29.33
N SER A 6 2.22 28.61 -28.51
CA SER A 6 1.90 27.91 -27.27
C SER A 6 3.26 27.48 -26.68
N ASP A 7 3.39 27.41 -25.36
CA ASP A 7 3.86 26.18 -24.70
C ASP A 7 4.06 26.43 -23.21
N GLN A 8 3.09 25.88 -22.48
CA GLN A 8 3.26 25.18 -21.22
C GLN A 8 3.98 25.95 -20.11
N ASN A 9 3.17 26.76 -19.45
CA ASN A 9 2.92 26.71 -18.01
C ASN A 9 3.61 25.56 -17.25
N ARG A 10 4.91 25.71 -16.96
CA ARG A 10 5.62 24.98 -15.91
C ARG A 10 5.30 25.65 -14.57
N ASN A 11 4.09 25.42 -14.07
CA ASN A 11 3.76 25.67 -12.67
C ASN A 11 4.52 24.63 -11.82
N ASN A 12 5.76 24.97 -11.51
CA ASN A 12 6.41 24.45 -10.33
C ASN A 12 5.70 25.02 -9.08
N GLU A 13 5.76 24.31 -7.96
CA GLU A 13 5.45 24.79 -6.59
C GLU A 13 4.01 24.66 -6.05
N LYS A 14 3.37 23.48 -6.12
CA LYS A 14 2.22 23.24 -5.20
C LYS A 14 1.89 21.79 -4.80
N THR A 15 2.88 20.95 -4.59
CA THR A 15 2.74 19.90 -3.57
C THR A 15 3.54 20.34 -2.36
N SER A 16 2.91 21.28 -1.64
CA SER A 16 3.28 21.60 -0.26
C SER A 16 3.53 20.33 0.52
N LEU A 17 4.50 20.39 1.43
CA LEU A 17 4.80 19.46 2.50
C LEU A 17 3.57 19.18 3.38
N VAL A 18 2.54 18.56 2.82
CA VAL A 18 1.50 17.89 3.57
C VAL A 18 2.07 16.53 3.89
N ILE A 19 2.86 16.48 4.95
CA ILE A 19 3.16 15.25 5.66
C ILE A 19 1.81 14.80 6.24
N ASN A 20 1.02 14.09 5.43
CA ASN A 20 -0.13 13.34 5.90
C ASN A 20 0.41 12.10 6.61
N GLU A 21 0.88 12.30 7.83
CA GLU A 21 1.41 11.27 8.75
C GLU A 21 0.55 9.98 8.86
N PRO A 22 -0.80 9.97 8.69
CA PRO A 22 -1.55 8.71 8.67
C PRO A 22 -1.57 7.96 7.32
N PHE A 23 -1.12 8.55 6.21
CA PHE A 23 -1.25 7.96 4.87
C PHE A 23 -0.16 6.92 4.57
N GLU A 24 1.04 7.07 5.14
CA GLU A 24 2.16 6.15 4.88
C GLU A 24 1.95 4.77 5.52
N LEU A 25 1.32 4.71 6.70
CA LEU A 25 1.09 3.44 7.39
C LEU A 25 0.06 2.57 6.67
N GLU A 26 -0.98 3.19 6.12
CA GLU A 26 -1.96 2.48 5.29
C GLU A 26 -1.31 1.93 4.01
N ALA A 27 -0.52 2.76 3.31
CA ALA A 27 0.19 2.36 2.10
C ALA A 27 1.20 1.23 2.38
N TYR A 28 1.92 1.31 3.51
CA TYR A 28 2.82 0.25 3.96
C TYR A 28 2.08 -1.08 4.18
N PHE A 29 0.96 -1.09 4.90
CA PHE A 29 0.19 -2.31 5.12
C PHE A 29 -0.42 -2.89 3.84
N ARG A 30 -0.84 -2.03 2.91
CA ARG A 30 -1.27 -2.46 1.57
C ARG A 30 -0.13 -3.11 0.80
N LEU A 31 1.08 -2.58 0.91
CA LEU A 31 2.29 -3.17 0.30
C LEU A 31 2.63 -4.55 0.91
N ILE A 32 2.53 -4.71 2.24
CA ILE A 32 2.73 -6.00 2.92
C ILE A 32 1.75 -7.06 2.38
N LEU A 33 0.46 -6.71 2.28
CA LEU A 33 -0.56 -7.59 1.70
C LEU A 33 -0.38 -7.77 0.18
N GLY A 34 0.28 -6.82 -0.49
CA GLY A 34 0.50 -6.81 -1.93
C GLY A 34 -0.77 -6.42 -2.69
N VAL A 35 -1.52 -5.46 -2.16
CA VAL A 35 -2.76 -4.95 -2.76
C VAL A 35 -2.61 -3.50 -3.18
N ASP A 36 -3.44 -3.08 -4.13
CA ASP A 36 -3.46 -1.71 -4.65
C ASP A 36 -4.01 -0.70 -3.61
N GLU A 37 -3.72 0.59 -3.80
CA GLU A 37 -4.32 1.68 -3.02
C GLU A 37 -5.85 1.73 -3.18
N GLN A 38 -6.36 1.35 -4.35
CA GLN A 38 -7.79 1.25 -4.64
C GLN A 38 -8.39 -0.11 -4.26
N ALA A 39 -7.61 -1.00 -3.64
CA ALA A 39 -8.10 -2.33 -3.28
C ALA A 39 -9.27 -2.25 -2.30
N THR A 40 -10.31 -3.00 -2.63
CA THR A 40 -11.53 -3.16 -1.84
C THR A 40 -11.26 -4.02 -0.60
N LYS A 41 -12.17 -3.94 0.38
CA LYS A 41 -12.10 -4.78 1.59
C LYS A 41 -12.09 -6.28 1.27
N GLU A 42 -12.75 -6.68 0.18
CA GLU A 42 -12.77 -8.07 -0.27
C GLU A 42 -11.41 -8.53 -0.80
N GLU A 43 -10.73 -7.69 -1.58
CA GLU A 43 -9.37 -7.93 -2.09
C GLU A 43 -8.35 -7.96 -0.95
N ILE A 44 -8.43 -7.02 0.00
CA ILE A 44 -7.61 -7.02 1.22
C ILE A 44 -7.80 -8.35 1.98
N LYS A 45 -9.05 -8.78 2.17
CA LYS A 45 -9.37 -10.05 2.85
C LYS A 45 -8.86 -11.25 2.06
N HIS A 46 -8.91 -11.21 0.73
CA HIS A 46 -8.39 -12.28 -0.13
C HIS A 46 -6.87 -12.37 -0.02
N ALA A 47 -6.16 -11.26 -0.20
CA ALA A 47 -4.71 -11.19 -0.10
C ALA A 47 -4.19 -11.64 1.27
N TYR A 48 -4.85 -11.21 2.35
CA TYR A 48 -4.56 -11.67 3.71
C TYR A 48 -4.60 -13.19 3.82
N ARG A 49 -5.66 -13.85 3.34
CA ARG A 49 -5.79 -15.31 3.41
C ARG A 49 -4.66 -16.02 2.66
N GLN A 50 -4.33 -15.54 1.47
CA GLN A 50 -3.26 -16.14 0.65
C GLN A 50 -1.89 -16.01 1.33
N LYS A 51 -1.60 -14.84 1.88
CA LYS A 51 -0.34 -14.54 2.58
C LYS A 51 -0.22 -15.35 3.88
N VAL A 52 -1.30 -15.45 4.66
CA VAL A 52 -1.35 -16.30 5.86
C VAL A 52 -1.07 -17.76 5.51
N MET A 53 -1.64 -18.29 4.43
CA MET A 53 -1.36 -19.68 4.04
C MET A 53 0.08 -19.89 3.56
N LYS A 54 0.69 -18.88 2.93
CA LYS A 54 2.09 -18.91 2.47
C LYS A 54 3.10 -18.85 3.63
N TYR A 55 2.84 -18.02 4.63
CA TYR A 55 3.73 -17.79 5.77
C TYR A 55 3.24 -18.47 7.06
N HIS A 56 2.31 -19.43 6.95
CA HIS A 56 1.79 -20.16 8.10
C HIS A 56 2.95 -20.89 8.80
N PRO A 57 3.09 -20.82 10.13
CA PRO A 57 4.23 -21.40 10.86
C PRO A 57 4.36 -22.92 10.69
N ASP A 58 3.26 -23.61 10.40
CA ASP A 58 3.22 -25.05 10.14
C ASP A 58 3.68 -25.45 8.71
N LYS A 59 3.62 -24.52 7.76
CA LYS A 59 3.84 -24.81 6.32
C LYS A 59 5.04 -24.09 5.71
N SER A 60 5.44 -22.97 6.31
CA SER A 60 6.52 -22.14 5.79
C SER A 60 7.85 -22.56 6.41
N ILE A 61 8.87 -22.73 5.55
CA ILE A 61 10.25 -23.03 5.95
C ILE A 61 11.14 -21.78 5.94
N GLU A 62 10.56 -20.60 5.68
CA GLU A 62 11.32 -19.36 5.68
C GLU A 62 11.66 -18.93 7.10
N GLU A 63 12.91 -18.53 7.33
CA GLU A 63 13.38 -18.00 8.62
C GLU A 63 12.54 -16.80 9.10
N ASN A 64 12.08 -15.97 8.17
CA ASN A 64 11.29 -14.78 8.46
C ASN A 64 9.78 -15.03 8.35
N ALA A 65 9.32 -16.30 8.31
CA ALA A 65 7.90 -16.61 8.18
C ALA A 65 7.08 -16.06 9.35
N LYS A 66 7.62 -16.14 10.58
CA LYS A 66 6.97 -15.63 11.80
C LYS A 66 6.79 -14.11 11.76
N GLU A 67 7.84 -13.38 11.41
CA GLU A 67 7.81 -11.92 11.32
C GLU A 67 6.84 -11.47 10.23
N LYS A 68 6.94 -12.04 9.02
CA LYS A 68 5.99 -11.76 7.93
C LYS A 68 4.55 -12.09 8.33
N TYR A 69 4.33 -13.21 9.02
CA TYR A 69 3.01 -13.59 9.50
C TYR A 69 2.44 -12.55 10.47
N GLU A 70 3.24 -12.07 11.42
CA GLU A 70 2.85 -11.00 12.34
C GLU A 70 2.51 -9.70 11.58
N GLU A 71 3.34 -9.27 10.63
CA GLU A 71 3.08 -8.09 9.78
C GLU A 71 1.77 -8.22 8.97
N ILE A 72 1.50 -9.40 8.42
CA ILE A 72 0.27 -9.67 7.65
C ILE A 72 -0.98 -9.54 8.53
N ILE A 73 -0.90 -10.02 9.77
CA ILE A 73 -1.99 -9.95 10.75
C ILE A 73 -2.24 -8.48 11.15
N GLU A 74 -1.17 -7.73 11.40
CA GLU A 74 -1.25 -6.31 11.74
C GLU A 74 -1.81 -5.46 10.59
N ALA A 75 -1.32 -5.70 9.36
CA ALA A 75 -1.80 -5.06 8.15
C ALA A 75 -3.31 -5.27 7.96
N TYR A 76 -3.80 -6.50 8.10
CA TYR A 76 -5.22 -6.78 7.99
C TYR A 76 -6.03 -6.15 9.12
N LYS A 77 -5.49 -6.10 10.35
CA LYS A 77 -6.15 -5.47 11.49
C LYS A 77 -6.33 -3.96 11.30
N TYR A 78 -5.34 -3.29 10.69
CA TYR A 78 -5.39 -1.86 10.41
C TYR A 78 -6.33 -1.52 9.24
N LEU A 79 -6.34 -2.35 8.19
CA LEU A 79 -7.09 -2.08 6.95
C LEU A 79 -8.57 -2.49 6.95
N LYS A 80 -9.07 -3.24 7.96
CA LYS A 80 -10.44 -3.79 7.94
C LYS A 80 -11.54 -2.77 8.28
#